data_AF-A0A4S4N072-F1
#
_entry.id   AF-A0A4S4N072-F1
#
_cell.length_a   1.000
_cell.length_b   1.000
_cell.length_c   1.000
_cell.angle_alpha   90.00
_cell.angle_beta   90.00
_cell.angle_gamma   90.00
#
_symmetry.space_group_name_H-M   'P 1'
#
loop_
_entity.id
_entity.type
_entity.pdbx_description
1 polymer ?
#
loop_
_entity_poly.entity_id
_entity_poly.type
_entity_poly.pdbx_seq_one_letter_code
_entity_poly.pdbx_strand_id
1 'polypeptide(L)'
;MSTDGSQESASLMHVTTQFEIAPEGGLEEDTNVFLDKIIYNPLIQETLFLYLDPVEFLRLARTCHLVHAIVDSFVKRTFNINRSLSRYFTDPVAFRSLQAHTGTLMSGSFALQFFDRSFYPESDLDLYVPQDFDRELMLWLLSQGYKFIPTERQSANLEEAIAQSKEPNLDDPDWNDYDAIRVARTIQAVYTFKKSISADVDDERKVQCIVANKTPMEVILSFHSSECSDLFPTYFVPADRYM
;
A
#
# COMPACT_ATOMS: atom_id res chain seq x y z
N MET A 1 -5.48 -37.00 63.84
CA MET A 1 -6.15 -35.84 64.46
C MET A 1 -5.79 -34.64 63.60
N SER A 2 -6.57 -34.39 62.54
CA SER A 2 -7.78 -33.56 62.54
C SER A 2 -7.40 -32.10 62.31
N THR A 3 -7.48 -31.64 61.04
CA THR A 3 -8.52 -30.74 60.45
C THR A 3 -8.23 -29.29 60.80
N ASP A 4 -8.01 -28.37 59.86
CA ASP A 4 -9.02 -27.76 58.98
C ASP A 4 -8.26 -27.04 57.81
N GLY A 5 -8.65 -27.13 56.53
CA GLY A 5 -9.77 -26.37 55.92
C GLY A 5 -9.31 -24.91 55.70
N SER A 6 -9.05 -24.41 54.50
CA SER A 6 -10.01 -24.23 53.41
C SER A 6 -9.31 -23.91 52.08
N GLN A 7 -9.80 -24.54 51.01
CA GLN A 7 -9.50 -24.27 49.61
C GLN A 7 -10.33 -23.07 49.12
N GLU A 8 -9.72 -22.18 48.34
CA GLU A 8 -10.44 -21.14 47.58
C GLU A 8 -10.53 -21.61 46.12
N SER A 9 -11.72 -22.06 45.72
CA SER A 9 -12.05 -22.52 44.38
C SER A 9 -12.60 -21.37 43.55
N ALA A 10 -12.04 -21.17 42.36
CA ALA A 10 -12.51 -20.21 41.37
C ALA A 10 -13.89 -20.65 40.83
N SER A 11 -14.88 -19.78 41.05
CA SER A 11 -16.25 -19.95 40.59
C SER A 11 -16.35 -19.69 39.08
N LEU A 12 -16.57 -20.74 38.29
CA LEU A 12 -17.06 -20.63 36.92
C LEU A 12 -18.54 -20.25 36.96
N MET A 13 -18.88 -19.04 36.52
CA MET A 13 -20.27 -18.68 36.22
C MET A 13 -20.74 -19.44 34.97
N HIS A 14 -21.38 -20.58 35.19
CA HIS A 14 -22.29 -21.19 34.23
C HIS A 14 -23.55 -20.32 34.15
N VAL A 15 -23.69 -19.51 33.09
CA VAL A 15 -24.97 -18.90 32.72
C VAL A 15 -25.74 -19.96 31.94
N THR A 16 -26.57 -20.72 32.65
CA THR A 16 -27.51 -21.68 32.07
C THR A 16 -28.80 -20.93 31.72
N THR A 17 -28.97 -20.57 30.45
CA THR A 17 -30.27 -20.11 29.95
C THR A 17 -31.16 -21.34 29.75
N GLN A 18 -32.13 -21.54 30.63
CA GLN A 18 -33.18 -22.54 30.47
C GLN A 18 -34.10 -22.12 29.31
N PHE A 19 -34.13 -22.91 28.23
CA PHE A 19 -35.21 -22.86 27.25
C PHE A 19 -36.28 -23.87 27.67
N GLU A 20 -37.43 -23.34 28.04
CA GLU A 20 -38.65 -24.09 28.37
C GLU A 20 -39.24 -24.67 27.08
N ILE A 21 -39.39 -26.00 27.04
CA ILE A 21 -39.88 -26.74 25.87
C ILE A 21 -41.41 -26.75 25.89
N ALA A 22 -42.03 -26.14 24.88
CA ALA A 22 -43.43 -26.39 24.50
C ALA A 22 -43.49 -27.14 23.15
N PRO A 23 -44.49 -28.01 22.92
CA PRO A 23 -44.35 -29.13 22.01
C PRO A 23 -44.86 -28.86 20.58
N GLU A 24 -44.26 -29.61 19.66
CA GLU A 24 -44.76 -30.04 18.34
C GLU A 24 -45.45 -28.98 17.45
N GLY A 25 -44.61 -28.28 16.71
CA GLY A 25 -44.94 -27.75 15.38
C GLY A 25 -43.64 -27.71 14.59
N GLY A 26 -43.49 -28.63 13.62
CA GLY A 26 -42.31 -28.71 12.77
C GLY A 26 -42.13 -27.43 11.97
N LEU A 27 -41.28 -26.55 12.47
CA LEU A 27 -40.64 -25.50 11.69
C LEU A 27 -39.28 -26.07 11.31
N GLU A 28 -39.11 -26.44 10.04
CA GLU A 28 -37.77 -26.51 9.48
C GLU A 28 -37.12 -25.16 9.82
N GLU A 29 -36.06 -25.17 10.65
CA GLU A 29 -35.20 -24.00 10.78
C GLU A 29 -34.76 -23.65 9.36
N ASP A 30 -35.31 -22.58 8.80
CA ASP A 30 -34.88 -21.96 7.54
C ASP A 30 -33.41 -21.57 7.73
N THR A 31 -32.56 -22.58 7.59
CA THR A 31 -31.12 -22.52 7.78
C THR A 31 -30.67 -21.60 6.67
N ASN A 32 -30.18 -20.42 7.00
CA ASN A 32 -29.78 -19.46 6.00
C ASN A 32 -28.50 -20.03 5.37
N VAL A 33 -28.66 -20.80 4.29
CA VAL A 33 -27.59 -21.56 3.63
C VAL A 33 -26.40 -20.65 3.32
N PHE A 34 -26.67 -19.39 2.98
CA PHE A 34 -25.63 -18.40 2.76
C PHE A 34 -24.84 -18.09 4.05
N LEU A 35 -25.51 -17.85 5.17
CA LEU A 35 -24.81 -17.64 6.44
C LEU A 35 -24.08 -18.90 6.91
N ASP A 36 -24.76 -20.03 6.96
CA ASP A 36 -24.31 -21.26 7.61
C ASP A 36 -23.27 -22.05 6.82
N LYS A 37 -23.37 -22.04 5.48
CA LYS A 37 -22.45 -22.79 4.63
C LYS A 37 -21.37 -21.92 4.01
N ILE A 38 -21.63 -20.64 3.78
CA ILE A 38 -20.70 -19.73 3.08
C ILE A 38 -20.02 -18.78 4.06
N ILE A 39 -20.77 -17.96 4.77
CA ILE A 39 -20.20 -16.88 5.60
C ILE A 39 -19.50 -17.41 6.85
N TYR A 40 -20.05 -18.40 7.54
CA TYR A 40 -19.40 -18.98 8.73
C TYR A 40 -18.25 -19.94 8.40
N ASN A 41 -18.06 -20.30 7.12
CA ASN A 41 -16.93 -21.12 6.70
C ASN A 41 -15.78 -20.22 6.23
N PRO A 42 -14.68 -20.08 7.00
CA PRO A 42 -13.63 -19.11 6.68
C PRO A 42 -12.96 -19.37 5.33
N LEU A 43 -12.82 -20.64 4.91
CA LEU A 43 -12.15 -20.98 3.64
C LEU A 43 -12.98 -20.56 2.43
N ILE A 44 -14.28 -20.86 2.47
CA ILE A 44 -15.21 -20.49 1.39
C ILE A 44 -15.37 -18.98 1.36
N GLN A 45 -15.54 -18.36 2.53
CA GLN A 45 -15.68 -16.93 2.68
C GLN A 45 -14.45 -16.17 2.15
N GLU A 46 -13.23 -16.58 2.51
CA GLU A 46 -12.00 -15.95 2.02
C GLU A 46 -11.86 -16.09 0.50
N THR A 47 -12.14 -17.29 -0.03
CA THR A 47 -12.10 -17.53 -1.48
C THR A 47 -13.10 -16.62 -2.20
N LEU A 48 -14.35 -16.57 -1.74
CA LEU A 48 -15.38 -15.69 -2.29
C LEU A 48 -14.89 -14.23 -2.31
N PHE A 49 -14.33 -13.76 -1.19
CA PHE A 49 -13.88 -12.38 -1.03
C PHE A 49 -12.72 -12.01 -1.95
N LEU A 50 -11.87 -12.96 -2.35
CA LEU A 50 -10.81 -12.75 -3.34
C LEU A 50 -11.35 -12.49 -4.75
N TYR A 51 -12.52 -13.02 -5.09
CA TYR A 51 -13.15 -12.81 -6.40
C TYR A 51 -14.01 -11.55 -6.51
N LEU A 52 -14.33 -10.91 -5.38
CA LEU A 52 -15.12 -9.68 -5.37
C LEU A 52 -14.27 -8.46 -5.72
N ASP A 53 -14.83 -7.58 -6.55
CA ASP A 53 -14.30 -6.25 -6.79
C ASP A 53 -14.60 -5.30 -5.60
N PRO A 54 -13.97 -4.11 -5.50
CA PRO A 54 -14.20 -3.18 -4.40
C PRO A 54 -15.67 -2.74 -4.23
N VAL A 55 -16.43 -2.60 -5.32
CA VAL A 55 -17.83 -2.18 -5.30
C VAL A 55 -18.73 -3.29 -4.77
N GLU A 56 -18.49 -4.53 -5.22
CA GLU A 56 -19.16 -5.73 -4.73
C GLU A 56 -18.87 -5.94 -3.25
N PHE A 57 -17.63 -5.70 -2.81
CA PHE A 57 -17.24 -5.76 -1.40
C PHE A 57 -18.09 -4.83 -0.54
N LEU A 58 -18.22 -3.57 -0.97
CA LEU A 58 -19.00 -2.56 -0.27
C LEU A 58 -20.50 -2.87 -0.29
N ARG A 59 -21.03 -3.40 -1.40
CA ARG A 59 -22.42 -3.82 -1.50
C ARG A 59 -22.72 -4.98 -0.54
N LEU A 60 -21.84 -5.98 -0.52
CA LEU A 60 -21.97 -7.13 0.36
C LEU A 60 -21.94 -6.71 1.84
N ALA A 61 -21.00 -5.83 2.21
CA ALA A 61 -20.89 -5.27 3.55
C ALA A 61 -22.16 -4.55 4.03
N ARG A 62 -22.99 -4.03 3.10
CA ARG A 62 -24.20 -3.28 3.42
C ARG A 62 -25.46 -4.15 3.54
N THR A 63 -25.35 -5.46 3.33
CA THR A 63 -26.50 -6.38 3.40
C THR A 63 -26.96 -6.60 4.84
N CYS A 64 -26.04 -6.85 5.77
CA CYS A 64 -26.35 -6.99 7.20
C CYS A 64 -25.13 -6.70 8.08
N HIS A 65 -25.37 -6.44 9.38
CA HIS A 65 -24.32 -6.13 10.35
C HIS A 65 -23.28 -7.25 10.54
N LEU A 66 -23.71 -8.52 10.44
CA LEU A 66 -22.81 -9.66 10.56
C LEU A 66 -21.81 -9.68 9.40
N VAL A 67 -22.31 -9.63 8.16
CA VAL A 67 -21.47 -9.61 6.95
C VAL A 67 -20.59 -8.37 6.93
N HIS A 68 -21.09 -7.21 7.37
CA HIS A 68 -20.29 -6.00 7.55
C HIS A 68 -19.07 -6.23 8.44
N ALA A 69 -19.25 -6.81 9.63
CA ALA A 69 -18.16 -7.07 10.57
C ALA A 69 -17.13 -8.06 10.01
N ILE A 70 -17.60 -9.04 9.24
CA ILE A 70 -16.76 -10.05 8.60
C ILE A 70 -15.93 -9.45 7.45
N VAL A 71 -16.56 -8.63 6.62
CA VAL A 71 -15.91 -7.81 5.57
C VAL A 71 -14.86 -6.89 6.18
N ASP A 72 -15.19 -6.15 7.25
CA ASP A 72 -14.27 -5.25 7.93
C ASP A 72 -13.04 -6.00 8.49
N SER A 73 -13.26 -7.16 9.11
CA SER A 73 -12.19 -8.05 9.56
C SER A 73 -11.30 -8.53 8.41
N PHE A 74 -11.90 -8.93 7.28
CA PHE A 74 -11.14 -9.32 6.09
C PHE A 74 -10.31 -8.15 5.55
N VAL A 75 -10.89 -6.96 5.39
CA VAL A 75 -10.19 -5.77 4.89
C VAL A 75 -8.97 -5.44 5.75
N LYS A 76 -9.13 -5.43 7.08
CA LYS A 76 -8.03 -5.17 8.02
C LYS A 76 -6.88 -6.17 7.90
N ARG A 77 -7.19 -7.45 7.66
CA ARG A 77 -6.18 -8.49 7.46
C ARG A 77 -5.55 -8.41 6.08
N THR A 78 -6.34 -8.26 5.04
CA THR A 78 -5.89 -8.30 3.64
C THR A 78 -5.04 -7.09 3.31
N PHE A 79 -5.53 -5.89 3.61
CA PHE A 79 -4.89 -4.60 3.31
C PHE A 79 -4.04 -4.10 4.47
N ASN A 80 -3.19 -4.97 5.02
CA ASN A 80 -2.27 -4.60 6.09
C ASN A 80 -0.98 -4.03 5.51
N ILE A 81 -0.87 -2.70 5.48
CA ILE A 81 0.28 -2.00 4.90
C ILE A 81 1.61 -2.35 5.59
N ASN A 82 1.60 -2.61 6.89
CA ASN A 82 2.81 -2.98 7.62
C ASN A 82 3.31 -4.36 7.19
N ARG A 83 2.40 -5.29 6.87
CA ARG A 83 2.77 -6.60 6.30
C ARG A 83 3.38 -6.46 4.91
N SER A 84 2.84 -5.57 4.07
CA SER A 84 3.42 -5.34 2.74
C SER A 84 4.80 -4.69 2.81
N LEU A 85 4.97 -3.72 3.72
CA LEU A 85 6.22 -3.00 3.93
C LEU A 85 7.30 -3.82 4.66
N SER A 86 6.93 -4.86 5.41
CA SER A 86 7.92 -5.72 6.10
C SER A 86 8.86 -6.44 5.14
N ARG A 87 8.50 -6.49 3.85
CA ARG A 87 9.39 -6.96 2.77
C ARG A 87 10.61 -6.06 2.56
N TYR A 88 10.47 -4.75 2.78
CA TYR A 88 11.49 -3.74 2.49
C TYR A 88 12.17 -3.23 3.76
N PHE A 89 11.43 -3.17 4.88
CA PHE A 89 11.88 -2.54 6.12
C PHE A 89 11.67 -3.45 7.32
N THR A 90 12.66 -3.52 8.20
CA THR A 90 12.56 -4.27 9.46
C THR A 90 11.52 -3.66 10.39
N ASP A 91 11.41 -2.33 10.40
CA ASP A 91 10.37 -1.59 11.13
C ASP A 91 9.50 -0.77 10.16
N PRO A 92 8.40 -1.35 9.66
CA PRO A 92 7.44 -0.65 8.82
C PRO A 92 6.78 0.57 9.49
N VAL A 93 6.65 0.57 10.82
CA VAL A 93 6.00 1.66 11.56
C VAL A 93 6.92 2.88 11.61
N ALA A 94 8.21 2.68 11.81
CA ALA A 94 9.21 3.73 11.69
C ALA A 94 9.19 4.36 10.28
N PHE A 95 9.16 3.53 9.22
CA PHE A 95 9.03 4.04 7.85
C PHE A 95 7.76 4.87 7.67
N ARG A 96 6.61 4.39 8.13
CA ARG A 96 5.35 5.13 8.00
C ARG A 96 5.33 6.43 8.81
N SER A 97 6.05 6.49 9.92
CA SER A 97 6.22 7.72 10.70
C SER A 97 7.04 8.74 9.91
N LEU A 98 8.13 8.29 9.27
CA LEU A 98 8.91 9.10 8.34
C LEU A 98 8.07 9.53 7.12
N GLN A 99 7.25 8.62 6.58
CA GLN A 99 6.35 8.89 5.48
C GLN A 99 5.37 10.02 5.81
N ALA A 100 4.74 9.96 7.00
CA ALA A 100 3.83 10.99 7.48
C ALA A 100 4.54 12.32 7.76
N HIS A 101 5.79 12.27 8.25
CA HIS A 101 6.60 13.46 8.52
C HIS A 101 7.01 14.20 7.23
N THR A 102 7.49 13.44 6.25
CA THR A 102 8.08 13.98 5.01
C THR A 102 7.06 14.22 3.91
N GLY A 103 5.83 13.70 4.04
CA GLY A 103 4.84 13.71 2.96
C GLY A 103 5.19 12.78 1.80
N THR A 104 6.04 11.78 2.02
CA THR A 104 6.44 10.81 0.99
C THR A 104 5.26 9.93 0.58
N LEU A 105 5.07 9.71 -0.72
CA LEU A 105 4.02 8.83 -1.25
C LEU A 105 4.63 7.56 -1.84
N MET A 106 3.91 6.44 -1.70
CA MET A 106 4.24 5.18 -2.37
C MET A 106 3.39 5.07 -3.62
N SER A 107 3.97 4.61 -4.73
CA SER A 107 3.24 4.40 -5.99
C SER A 107 3.75 3.15 -6.72
N GLY A 108 3.42 3.05 -8.01
CA GLY A 108 3.93 2.04 -8.91
C GLY A 108 3.44 0.63 -8.59
N SER A 109 4.27 -0.35 -8.89
CA SER A 109 3.91 -1.77 -8.78
C SER A 109 3.58 -2.20 -7.35
N PHE A 110 4.14 -1.55 -6.33
CA PHE A 110 3.81 -1.79 -4.93
C PHE A 110 2.36 -1.43 -4.61
N ALA A 111 1.90 -0.25 -5.06
CA ALA A 111 0.53 0.19 -4.83
C ALA A 111 -0.48 -0.73 -5.55
N LEU A 112 -0.16 -1.13 -6.79
CA LEU A 112 -1.00 -2.07 -7.54
C LEU A 112 -1.13 -3.42 -6.83
N GLN A 113 -0.03 -4.04 -6.41
CA GLN A 113 -0.07 -5.30 -5.66
C GLN A 113 -0.89 -5.19 -4.37
N PHE A 114 -0.76 -4.07 -3.66
CA PHE A 114 -1.49 -3.86 -2.42
C PHE A 114 -3.01 -3.87 -2.66
N PHE A 115 -3.49 -3.24 -3.73
CA PHE A 115 -4.92 -3.18 -4.04
C PHE A 115 -5.43 -4.42 -4.79
N ASP A 116 -4.62 -5.01 -5.67
CA ASP A 116 -4.95 -6.22 -6.43
C ASP A 116 -4.85 -7.50 -5.57
N ARG A 117 -4.22 -7.42 -4.39
CA ARG A 117 -4.01 -8.55 -3.47
C ARG A 117 -3.15 -9.65 -4.12
N SER A 118 -2.28 -9.26 -5.04
CA SER A 118 -1.36 -10.12 -5.76
C SER A 118 0.09 -9.93 -5.28
N PHE A 119 0.98 -10.83 -5.71
CA PHE A 119 2.40 -10.79 -5.37
C PHE A 119 3.25 -10.84 -6.63
N TYR A 120 4.10 -9.82 -6.79
CA TYR A 120 5.06 -9.71 -7.87
C TYR A 120 6.48 -9.87 -7.27
N PRO A 121 7.17 -10.98 -7.54
CA PRO A 121 8.49 -11.26 -6.97
C PRO A 121 9.52 -10.17 -7.29
N GLU A 122 9.49 -9.60 -8.49
CA GLU A 122 10.49 -8.62 -8.94
C GLU A 122 10.05 -7.17 -8.74
N SER A 123 9.06 -6.91 -7.89
CA SER A 123 8.55 -5.55 -7.71
C SER A 123 9.48 -4.67 -6.87
N ASP A 124 9.76 -3.49 -7.40
CA ASP A 124 10.42 -2.41 -6.70
C ASP A 124 9.45 -1.63 -5.81
N LEU A 125 10.00 -0.89 -4.84
CA LEU A 125 9.25 0.09 -4.06
C LEU A 125 9.56 1.51 -4.56
N ASP A 126 8.56 2.16 -5.14
CA ASP A 126 8.66 3.54 -5.64
C ASP A 126 8.20 4.54 -4.58
N LEU A 127 9.12 5.42 -4.16
CA LEU A 127 8.90 6.45 -3.16
C LEU A 127 9.01 7.84 -3.80
N TYR A 128 7.90 8.58 -3.82
CA TYR A 128 7.85 9.95 -4.29
C TYR A 128 8.01 10.90 -3.10
N VAL A 129 9.13 11.62 -3.05
CA VAL A 129 9.54 12.43 -1.90
C VAL A 129 9.62 13.90 -2.28
N PRO A 130 9.11 14.84 -1.46
CA PRO A 130 9.34 16.26 -1.70
C PRO A 130 10.84 16.59 -1.60
N GLN A 131 11.35 17.47 -2.47
CA GLN A 131 12.77 17.86 -2.52
C GLN A 131 13.35 18.32 -1.17
N ASP A 132 12.54 18.88 -0.26
CA ASP A 132 13.01 19.38 1.02
C ASP A 132 13.34 18.25 2.02
N PHE A 133 12.81 17.05 1.77
CA PHE A 133 12.97 15.87 2.63
C PHE A 133 13.74 14.72 1.95
N ASP A 134 14.26 14.97 0.74
CA ASP A 134 14.97 13.99 -0.07
C ASP A 134 16.16 13.35 0.70
N ARG A 135 16.99 14.20 1.27
CA ARG A 135 18.19 13.83 2.02
C ARG A 135 17.85 13.02 3.27
N GLU A 136 16.82 13.43 4.00
CA GLU A 136 16.40 12.74 5.22
C GLU A 136 15.95 11.31 4.92
N LEU A 137 15.10 11.13 3.90
CA LEU A 137 14.64 9.81 3.48
C LEU A 137 15.80 8.92 3.01
N MET A 138 16.72 9.46 2.21
CA MET A 138 17.83 8.69 1.67
C MET A 138 18.82 8.27 2.76
N LEU A 139 19.13 9.15 3.72
CA LEU A 139 19.94 8.79 4.89
C LEU A 139 19.25 7.74 5.76
N TRP A 140 17.92 7.84 5.91
CA TRP A 140 17.16 6.80 6.59
C TRP A 140 17.27 5.45 5.86
N LEU A 141 17.17 5.41 4.53
CA LEU A 141 17.36 4.17 3.77
C LEU A 141 18.76 3.57 3.96
N LEU A 142 19.81 4.39 3.95
CA LEU A 142 21.16 3.93 4.27
C LEU A 142 21.24 3.32 5.68
N SER A 143 20.57 3.93 6.67
CA SER A 143 20.49 3.38 8.03
C SER A 143 19.78 2.03 8.10
N GLN A 144 18.86 1.75 7.18
CA GLN A 144 18.17 0.46 7.06
C GLN A 144 19.00 -0.61 6.34
N GLY A 145 20.25 -0.29 5.96
CA GLY A 145 21.18 -1.20 5.28
C GLY A 145 21.04 -1.23 3.77
N TYR A 146 20.32 -0.28 3.17
CA TYR A 146 20.35 -0.08 1.73
C TYR A 146 21.66 0.58 1.30
N LYS A 147 22.07 0.30 0.06
CA LYS A 147 23.20 0.96 -0.60
C LYS A 147 22.68 1.80 -1.74
N PHE A 148 23.18 3.02 -1.86
CA PHE A 148 22.93 3.86 -3.02
C PHE A 148 23.67 3.28 -4.25
N ILE A 149 22.96 3.23 -5.37
CA ILE A 149 23.46 2.70 -6.64
C ILE A 149 23.37 3.84 -7.67
N PRO A 150 24.49 4.55 -7.93
CA PRO A 150 24.51 5.69 -8.83
C PRO A 150 24.29 5.24 -10.28
N THR A 151 23.59 6.07 -11.04
CA THR A 151 23.57 5.98 -12.50
C THR A 151 24.83 6.62 -13.09
N GLU A 152 25.10 6.40 -14.38
CA GLU A 152 26.26 7.00 -15.09
C GLU A 152 26.28 8.54 -15.03
N ARG A 153 25.11 9.16 -14.83
CA ARG A 153 24.93 10.62 -14.75
C ARG A 153 25.03 11.18 -13.33
N GLN A 154 25.14 10.33 -12.30
CA GLN A 154 25.19 10.73 -10.89
C GLN A 154 26.58 10.52 -10.30
N SER A 155 26.97 11.39 -9.36
CA SER A 155 28.16 11.11 -8.54
C SER A 155 28.02 9.77 -7.81
N ALA A 156 29.14 9.08 -7.63
CA ALA A 156 29.21 7.88 -6.80
C ALA A 156 28.89 8.16 -5.33
N ASN A 157 29.10 9.40 -4.88
CA ASN A 157 28.72 9.84 -3.55
C ASN A 157 27.28 10.38 -3.56
N LEU A 158 26.44 9.87 -2.66
CA LEU A 158 25.03 10.25 -2.55
C LEU A 158 24.85 11.76 -2.26
N GLU A 159 25.62 12.33 -1.34
CA GLU A 159 25.48 13.75 -0.95
C GLU A 159 25.85 14.67 -2.12
N GLU A 160 26.89 14.31 -2.88
CA GLU A 160 27.25 15.02 -4.11
C GLU A 160 26.17 14.87 -5.18
N ALA A 161 25.58 13.69 -5.33
CA ALA A 161 24.49 13.46 -6.28
C ALA A 161 23.20 14.23 -5.89
N ILE A 162 22.96 14.47 -4.60
CA ILE A 162 21.87 15.33 -4.11
C ILE A 162 22.20 16.81 -4.38
N ALA A 163 23.44 17.24 -4.14
CA ALA A 163 23.85 18.62 -4.42
C ALA A 163 23.75 18.94 -5.93
N GLN A 164 24.20 18.00 -6.79
CA GLN A 164 24.14 18.13 -8.25
C GLN A 164 22.72 18.28 -8.78
N SER A 165 21.73 17.61 -8.18
CA SER A 165 20.33 17.71 -8.65
C SER A 165 19.64 19.02 -8.24
N LYS A 166 20.19 19.74 -7.25
CA LYS A 166 19.68 21.04 -6.78
C LYS A 166 20.19 22.20 -7.64
N GLU A 167 21.26 21.98 -8.40
CA GLU A 167 21.83 22.95 -9.33
C GLU A 167 21.61 22.48 -10.78
N PRO A 168 20.43 22.71 -11.37
CA PRO A 168 20.14 22.24 -12.73
C PRO A 168 21.10 22.87 -13.74
N ASN A 169 21.75 22.04 -14.53
CA ASN A 169 22.60 22.49 -15.64
C ASN A 169 21.68 23.02 -16.74
N LEU A 170 21.64 24.35 -16.92
CA LEU A 170 20.76 25.03 -17.89
C LEU A 170 21.14 24.75 -19.37
N ASP A 171 22.26 24.08 -19.60
CA ASP A 171 22.83 23.79 -20.92
C ASP A 171 22.62 22.34 -21.40
N ASP A 172 21.75 21.54 -20.74
CA ASP A 172 21.49 20.15 -21.14
C ASP A 172 20.73 20.06 -22.50
N PRO A 173 21.33 19.50 -23.57
CA PRO A 173 20.75 19.46 -24.91
C PRO A 173 19.50 18.58 -25.08
N ASP A 174 19.18 17.70 -24.10
CA ASP A 174 18.07 16.74 -24.18
C ASP A 174 16.69 17.37 -23.88
N TRP A 175 16.62 18.67 -23.60
CA TRP A 175 15.40 19.42 -23.24
C TRP A 175 14.43 19.66 -24.42
N ASN A 176 14.40 18.77 -25.42
CA ASN A 176 13.58 18.90 -26.63
C ASN A 176 12.47 17.85 -26.79
N ASP A 177 12.37 16.89 -25.88
CA ASP A 177 11.25 15.94 -25.87
C ASP A 177 10.12 16.44 -24.96
N TYR A 178 8.93 16.70 -25.50
CA TYR A 178 7.84 17.39 -24.80
C TYR A 178 7.33 16.61 -23.56
N ASP A 179 7.38 15.28 -23.60
CA ASP A 179 7.04 14.42 -22.45
C ASP A 179 8.18 14.32 -21.44
N ALA A 180 9.44 14.24 -21.92
CA ALA A 180 10.60 14.36 -21.04
C ALA A 180 10.65 15.73 -20.34
N ILE A 181 10.24 16.82 -20.99
CA ILE A 181 10.17 18.16 -20.40
C ILE A 181 9.06 18.24 -19.34
N ARG A 182 7.88 17.63 -19.56
CA ARG A 182 6.82 17.61 -18.53
C ARG A 182 7.22 16.80 -17.31
N VAL A 183 7.77 15.62 -17.50
CA VAL A 183 8.24 14.74 -16.42
C VAL A 183 9.48 15.34 -15.74
N ALA A 184 10.43 15.94 -16.47
CA ALA A 184 11.58 16.64 -15.90
C ALA A 184 11.21 17.93 -15.16
N ARG A 185 10.06 18.55 -15.48
CA ARG A 185 9.53 19.68 -14.70
C ARG A 185 8.92 19.25 -13.36
N THR A 186 8.49 18.00 -13.22
CA THR A 186 7.84 17.49 -12.00
C THR A 186 8.78 16.62 -11.16
N ILE A 187 9.71 15.90 -11.79
CA ILE A 187 10.74 15.07 -11.16
C ILE A 187 12.08 15.79 -11.23
N GLN A 188 12.71 15.97 -10.07
CA GLN A 188 14.04 16.54 -9.93
C GLN A 188 15.13 15.52 -10.24
N ALA A 189 15.02 14.34 -9.63
CA ALA A 189 16.01 13.28 -9.71
C ALA A 189 15.41 11.94 -9.27
N VAL A 190 16.03 10.86 -9.70
CA VAL A 190 15.68 9.50 -9.28
C VAL A 190 16.92 8.84 -8.69
N TYR A 191 16.81 8.33 -7.47
CA TYR A 191 17.90 7.65 -6.76
C TYR A 191 17.53 6.19 -6.53
N THR A 192 18.43 5.28 -6.87
CA THR A 192 18.19 3.84 -6.70
C THR A 192 18.93 3.32 -5.48
N PHE A 193 18.22 2.57 -4.64
CA PHE A 193 18.75 1.93 -3.45
C PHE A 193 18.53 0.43 -3.53
N LYS A 194 19.56 -0.34 -3.19
CA LYS A 194 19.53 -1.80 -3.24
C LYS A 194 19.99 -2.42 -1.93
N LYS A 195 19.34 -3.51 -1.52
CA LYS A 195 19.64 -4.27 -0.30
C LYS A 195 19.56 -5.77 -0.59
N SER A 196 20.66 -6.49 -0.38
CA SER A 196 20.68 -7.95 -0.45
C SER A 196 20.03 -8.55 0.79
N ILE A 197 19.08 -9.48 0.63
CA ILE A 197 18.43 -10.16 1.77
C ILE A 197 19.09 -11.49 2.08
N SER A 198 19.63 -12.18 1.08
CA SER A 198 20.29 -13.46 1.27
C SER A 198 21.70 -13.45 0.67
N ALA A 199 22.47 -14.50 0.95
CA ALA A 199 23.75 -14.73 0.29
C ALA A 199 23.59 -15.13 -1.19
N ASP A 200 22.35 -15.42 -1.61
CA ASP A 200 22.02 -15.70 -3.00
C ASP A 200 21.90 -14.39 -3.77
N VAL A 201 22.53 -14.33 -4.94
CA VAL A 201 22.77 -13.08 -5.69
C VAL A 201 21.47 -12.48 -6.23
N ASP A 202 20.42 -13.29 -6.37
CA ASP A 202 19.16 -12.92 -7.02
C ASP A 202 18.09 -12.37 -6.06
N ASP A 203 18.26 -12.47 -4.73
CA ASP A 203 17.26 -11.98 -3.76
C ASP A 203 17.62 -10.58 -3.22
N GLU A 204 17.46 -9.59 -4.09
CA GLU A 204 17.67 -8.18 -3.79
C GLU A 204 16.33 -7.45 -3.58
N ARG A 205 16.33 -6.40 -2.75
CA ARG A 205 15.24 -5.43 -2.71
C ARG A 205 15.73 -4.12 -3.26
N LYS A 206 14.95 -3.59 -4.18
CA LYS A 206 15.19 -2.29 -4.80
C LYS A 206 14.12 -1.30 -4.35
N VAL A 207 14.58 -0.13 -3.95
CA VAL A 207 13.78 1.04 -3.59
C VAL A 207 14.22 2.17 -4.50
N GLN A 208 13.27 2.79 -5.21
CA GLN A 208 13.53 3.97 -6.03
C GLN A 208 12.96 5.19 -5.34
N CYS A 209 13.78 6.22 -5.14
CA CYS A 209 13.38 7.50 -4.59
C CYS A 209 13.27 8.50 -5.74
N ILE A 210 12.04 8.89 -6.07
CA ILE A 210 11.70 9.88 -7.07
C ILE A 210 11.51 11.21 -6.34
N VAL A 211 12.46 12.13 -6.51
CA VAL A 211 12.41 13.45 -5.88
C VAL A 211 11.51 14.34 -6.71
N ALA A 212 10.49 14.90 -6.07
CA ALA A 212 9.49 15.75 -6.69
C ALA A 212 9.89 17.23 -6.58
N ASN A 213 9.98 17.91 -7.73
CA ASN A 213 10.06 19.38 -7.81
C ASN A 213 8.76 20.05 -7.35
N LYS A 214 7.64 19.31 -7.42
CA LYS A 214 6.32 19.72 -6.95
C LYS A 214 5.81 18.77 -5.88
N THR A 215 4.51 18.79 -5.59
CA THR A 215 3.94 17.81 -4.64
C THR A 215 4.05 16.39 -5.21
N PRO A 216 4.41 15.37 -4.39
CA PRO A 216 4.44 13.97 -4.83
C PRO A 216 3.18 13.51 -5.56
N MET A 217 1.99 13.96 -5.10
CA MET A 217 0.72 13.63 -5.72
C MET A 217 0.62 14.17 -7.16
N GLU A 218 1.08 15.40 -7.40
CA GLU A 218 1.08 15.99 -8.74
C GLU A 218 2.01 15.21 -9.69
N VAL A 219 3.17 14.77 -9.21
CA VAL A 219 4.08 13.93 -10.00
C VAL A 219 3.38 12.63 -10.40
N ILE A 220 2.81 11.91 -9.43
CA ILE A 220 2.10 10.64 -9.66
C ILE A 220 0.95 10.83 -10.64
N LEU A 221 0.10 11.84 -10.44
CA LEU A 221 -1.02 12.11 -11.34
C LEU A 221 -0.55 12.54 -12.72
N SER A 222 0.54 13.28 -12.83
CA SER A 222 1.08 13.71 -14.12
C SER A 222 1.53 12.51 -14.97
N PHE A 223 2.17 11.52 -14.34
CA PHE A 223 2.64 10.30 -14.98
C PHE A 223 1.47 9.42 -15.50
N HIS A 224 0.42 9.26 -14.69
CA HIS A 224 -0.75 8.45 -15.08
C HIS A 224 -1.76 9.21 -15.96
N SER A 225 -1.73 10.55 -15.97
CA SER A 225 -2.58 11.34 -16.86
C SER A 225 -2.05 11.39 -18.29
N SER A 226 -0.72 11.32 -18.51
CA SER A 226 -0.14 11.18 -19.85
C SER A 226 -0.50 9.84 -20.49
N GLU A 227 -0.48 8.73 -19.74
CA GLU A 227 -0.91 7.41 -20.25
C GLU A 227 -2.41 7.36 -20.59
N CYS A 228 -3.22 8.25 -20.02
CA CYS A 228 -4.65 8.38 -20.33
C CYS A 228 -4.96 9.45 -21.40
N SER A 229 -3.98 10.28 -21.78
CA SER A 229 -4.17 11.36 -22.74
C SER A 229 -4.39 10.85 -24.17
N ASP A 230 -3.98 9.61 -24.49
CA ASP A 230 -4.28 8.95 -25.77
C ASP A 230 -5.74 8.47 -25.91
N LEU A 231 -6.56 8.60 -24.85
CA LEU A 231 -7.98 8.21 -24.86
C LEU A 231 -8.96 9.40 -24.91
N PHE A 232 -8.47 10.64 -24.92
CA PHE A 232 -9.29 11.82 -25.17
C PHE A 232 -8.60 12.77 -26.15
N PRO A 233 -8.93 12.76 -27.46
CA PRO A 233 -8.51 13.83 -28.34
C PRO A 233 -9.16 15.11 -27.83
N THR A 234 -8.30 15.99 -27.31
CA THR A 234 -8.64 17.33 -26.87
C THR A 234 -9.14 18.14 -28.07
N TYR A 235 -10.45 18.12 -28.32
CA TYR A 235 -11.10 19.22 -29.03
C TYR A 235 -11.23 20.39 -28.07
N PHE A 236 -10.10 21.06 -27.80
CA PHE A 236 -10.11 22.43 -27.31
C PHE A 236 -9.77 23.33 -28.50
N VAL A 237 -10.79 23.59 -29.32
CA VAL A 237 -10.71 24.67 -30.32
C VAL A 237 -10.79 25.98 -29.54
N PRO A 238 -9.77 26.87 -29.58
CA PRO A 238 -9.87 28.17 -28.96
C PRO A 238 -11.03 28.95 -29.60
N ALA A 239 -11.93 29.47 -28.78
CA ALA A 239 -13.05 30.30 -29.20
C ALA A 239 -12.58 31.72 -29.56
N ASP A 240 -11.63 31.84 -30.48
CA ASP A 240 -11.17 33.12 -31.03
C ASP A 240 -11.17 33.04 -32.57
N ARG A 241 -12.37 32.89 -33.16
CA ARG A 241 -12.61 33.17 -34.59
C ARG A 241 -14.11 33.26 -34.90
N TYR A 242 -14.73 34.34 -34.43
CA TYR A 242 -15.86 34.96 -35.11
C TYR A 242 -15.74 36.49 -34.95
N MET A 243 -14.96 37.10 -35.85
CA MET A 243 -15.34 38.37 -36.48
C MET A 243 -15.86 38.03 -37.87
#